data_AF-A0ABD1QYU4-F1
#
_entry.id   AF-A0ABD1QYU4-F1
#
_cell.length_a   1.000
_cell.length_b   1.000
_cell.length_c   1.000
_cell.angle_alpha   90.00
_cell.angle_beta   90.00
_cell.angle_gamma   90.00
#
_symmetry.space_group_name_H-M   'P 1'
#
loop_
_entity.id
_entity.type
_entity.pdbx_description
1 polymer ?
#
loop_
_entity_poly.entity_id
_entity_poly.type
_entity_poly.pdbx_seq_one_letter_code
_entity_poly.pdbx_strand_id
1 'polypeptide(L)'
;MWVQPQAYLGLTFNWGALLGWAAVRGSLDPAIVLPLYASGVFWTLVYDTIYAHQDKEDDVRVGVRSTALRFADSTKEWITGFGIACIGSLAYSGFCANIGAFSVSCSWLSALGLY
;
A
#
# COMPACT_ATOMS: atom_id res chain seq x y z
N MET A 1 11.93 -0.42 -21.41
CA MET A 1 10.62 0.02 -20.89
C MET A 1 10.66 -0.22 -19.40
N TRP A 2 10.67 0.84 -18.58
CA TRP A 2 10.73 0.69 -17.12
C TRP A 2 9.37 0.17 -16.66
N VAL A 3 9.25 -1.15 -16.56
CA VAL A 3 8.10 -1.78 -15.95
C VAL A 3 8.37 -1.72 -14.46
N GLN A 4 7.49 -1.11 -13.69
CA GLN A 4 7.54 -1.15 -12.23
C GLN A 4 6.67 -2.33 -11.79
N PRO A 5 7.22 -3.56 -11.68
CA PRO A 5 6.43 -4.72 -11.22
C PRO A 5 5.77 -4.42 -9.87
N GLN A 6 6.42 -3.60 -9.04
CA GLN A 6 5.93 -3.03 -7.78
C GLN A 6 4.51 -2.46 -7.85
N ALA A 7 4.23 -1.65 -8.87
CA ALA A 7 2.93 -1.01 -9.03
C ALA A 7 1.85 -2.00 -9.52
N TYR A 8 2.23 -2.90 -10.44
CA TYR A 8 1.32 -3.93 -10.95
C TYR A 8 0.97 -4.98 -9.89
N LEU A 9 1.94 -5.35 -9.05
CA LEU A 9 1.72 -6.24 -7.91
C LEU A 9 0.77 -5.60 -6.90
N GLY A 10 1.01 -4.32 -6.54
CA GLY A 10 0.12 -3.59 -5.65
C GLY A 10 -1.32 -3.52 -6.15
N LEU A 11 -1.54 -3.26 -7.44
CA LEU A 11 -2.89 -3.22 -8.00
C LEU A 11 -3.56 -4.60 -8.01
N THR A 12 -2.85 -5.64 -8.41
CA THR A 12 -3.43 -6.99 -8.54
C THR A 12 -3.75 -7.62 -7.18
N PHE A 13 -2.89 -7.45 -6.18
CA PHE A 13 -3.08 -8.05 -4.85
C PHE A 13 -4.17 -7.36 -4.03
N ASN A 14 -4.32 -6.03 -4.17
CA ASN A 14 -5.31 -5.27 -3.40
C ASN A 14 -6.74 -5.39 -3.93
N TRP A 15 -6.95 -6.05 -5.07
CA TRP A 15 -8.29 -6.31 -5.62
C TRP A 15 -9.19 -7.05 -4.62
N GLY A 16 -8.61 -7.85 -3.72
CA GLY A 16 -9.32 -8.51 -2.62
C GLY A 16 -10.10 -7.55 -1.70
N ALA A 17 -9.65 -6.30 -1.54
CA ALA A 17 -10.37 -5.30 -0.75
C ALA A 17 -11.72 -4.91 -1.38
N LEU A 18 -11.77 -4.81 -2.71
CA LEU A 18 -13.00 -4.53 -3.47
C LEU A 18 -14.00 -5.69 -3.32
N LEU A 19 -13.49 -6.92 -3.46
CA LEU A 19 -14.30 -8.13 -3.35
C LEU A 19 -14.82 -8.35 -1.92
N GLY A 20 -13.97 -8.15 -0.91
CA GLY A 20 -14.35 -8.29 0.50
C GLY A 20 -15.44 -7.29 0.90
N TRP A 21 -15.33 -6.04 0.45
CA TRP A 21 -16.37 -5.04 0.69
C TRP A 21 -17.69 -5.42 0.00
N ALA A 22 -17.65 -5.78 -1.29
CA ALA A 22 -18.83 -6.18 -2.03
C ALA A 22 -19.52 -7.41 -1.41
N ALA A 23 -18.75 -8.37 -0.91
CA ALA A 23 -19.27 -9.58 -0.28
C ALA A 23 -20.01 -9.30 1.03
N VAL A 24 -19.54 -8.34 1.84
CA VAL A 24 -20.15 -8.02 3.14
C VAL A 24 -21.30 -7.03 3.03
N ARG A 25 -21.18 -6.01 2.16
CA ARG A 25 -22.16 -4.90 2.08
C ARG A 25 -23.14 -5.03 0.92
N GLY A 26 -22.88 -5.93 -0.04
CA GLY A 26 -23.72 -6.11 -1.24
C GLY A 26 -23.73 -4.91 -2.20
N SER A 27 -22.90 -3.90 -1.96
CA SER A 27 -22.79 -2.69 -2.76
C SER A 27 -21.33 -2.21 -2.79
N LEU A 28 -20.99 -1.46 -3.83
CA LEU A 28 -19.70 -0.79 -3.96
C LEU A 28 -19.94 0.71 -3.81
N ASP A 29 -19.61 1.26 -2.64
CA ASP A 29 -19.60 2.71 -2.45
C ASP A 29 -18.22 3.24 -2.85
N PRO A 30 -18.09 3.95 -3.99
CA PRO A 30 -16.80 4.41 -4.49
C PRO A 30 -16.08 5.34 -3.51
N ALA A 31 -16.83 6.10 -2.69
CA ALA A 31 -16.26 7.04 -1.73
C ALA A 31 -15.56 6.34 -0.56
N ILE A 32 -15.92 5.10 -0.26
CA ILE A 32 -15.32 4.31 0.82
C ILE A 32 -14.30 3.31 0.26
N VAL A 33 -14.66 2.66 -0.84
CA VAL A 33 -13.92 1.50 -1.37
C VAL A 33 -12.68 1.92 -2.15
N LEU A 34 -12.74 3.00 -2.94
CA LEU A 34 -11.57 3.46 -3.70
C LEU A 34 -10.43 3.96 -2.79
N PRO A 35 -10.69 4.75 -1.74
CA PRO A 35 -9.64 5.17 -0.80
C PRO A 35 -9.09 3.99 0.02
N LEU A 36 -9.92 2.99 0.34
CA LEU A 36 -9.48 1.76 1.00
C LEU A 36 -8.53 0.96 0.11
N TYR A 37 -8.89 0.77 -1.16
CA TYR A 37 -8.06 0.10 -2.15
C TYR A 37 -6.75 0.87 -2.39
N ALA A 38 -6.81 2.19 -2.53
CA ALA A 38 -5.64 3.04 -2.70
C ALA A 38 -4.68 2.94 -1.50
N SER A 39 -5.20 2.88 -0.27
CA SER A 39 -4.40 2.66 0.94
C SER A 39 -3.57 1.36 0.83
N GLY A 40 -4.19 0.26 0.43
CA GLY A 40 -3.50 -1.02 0.26
C GLY A 40 -2.44 -1.01 -0.85
N VAL A 41 -2.70 -0.31 -1.95
CA VAL A 41 -1.72 -0.11 -3.03
C VAL A 41 -0.52 0.71 -2.53
N PHE A 42 -0.75 1.81 -1.80
CA PHE A 42 0.33 2.60 -1.23
C PHE A 42 1.13 1.83 -0.18
N TRP A 43 0.48 1.01 0.64
CA TRP A 43 1.16 0.10 1.56
C TRP A 43 2.07 -0.88 0.81
N THR A 44 1.59 -1.39 -0.33
CA THR A 44 2.39 -2.26 -1.21
C THR A 44 3.63 -1.57 -1.74
N LEU A 45 3.50 -0.33 -2.20
CA LEU A 45 4.64 0.46 -2.62
C LEU A 45 5.62 0.73 -1.47
N VAL A 46 5.14 0.92 -0.23
CA VAL A 46 6.00 1.12 0.95
C VAL A 46 6.86 -0.12 1.22
N TYR A 47 6.25 -1.30 1.41
CA TYR A 47 7.04 -2.49 1.76
C TYR A 47 7.91 -2.95 0.59
N ASP A 48 7.44 -2.85 -0.65
CA ASP A 48 8.22 -3.28 -1.83
C ASP A 48 9.42 -2.34 -2.08
N THR A 49 9.30 -1.05 -1.73
CA THR A 49 10.44 -0.12 -1.73
C THR A 49 11.46 -0.46 -0.64
N ILE A 50 11.03 -0.97 0.52
CA ILE A 50 11.92 -1.44 1.59
C ILE A 50 12.65 -2.72 1.15
N TYR A 51 11.94 -3.68 0.53
CA TYR A 51 12.55 -4.90 -0.01
C TYR A 51 13.56 -4.60 -1.12
N ALA A 52 13.26 -3.64 -1.99
CA ALA A 52 14.20 -3.19 -3.02
C ALA A 52 15.52 -2.62 -2.46
N HIS A 53 15.56 -2.18 -1.19
CA HIS A 53 16.81 -1.78 -0.52
C HIS A 53 17.60 -2.97 0.02
N GLN A 54 16.90 -4.05 0.39
CA GLN A 54 17.52 -5.30 0.86
C GLN A 54 18.10 -6.09 -0.31
N ASP A 55 17.42 -6.12 -1.45
CA ASP A 55 17.88 -6.79 -2.67
C ASP A 55 19.01 -6.01 -3.39
N LYS A 56 19.38 -4.81 -2.93
CA LYS A 56 20.36 -3.95 -3.60
C LYS A 56 21.73 -4.61 -3.74
N GLU A 57 22.20 -5.35 -2.74
CA GLU A 57 23.49 -6.03 -2.79
C GLU A 57 23.50 -7.20 -3.78
N ASP A 58 22.37 -7.88 -3.94
CA ASP A 58 22.23 -9.00 -4.87
C ASP A 58 21.91 -8.53 -6.30
N ASP A 59 21.10 -7.47 -6.47
CA ASP A 59 20.84 -6.81 -7.76
C ASP A 59 22.13 -6.30 -8.41
N VAL A 60 23.07 -5.77 -7.60
CA VAL A 60 24.39 -5.31 -8.06
C VAL A 60 25.25 -6.49 -8.53
N ARG A 61 25.15 -7.66 -7.90
CA ARG A 61 25.88 -8.87 -8.33
C ARG A 61 25.34 -9.47 -9.62
N VAL A 62 24.03 -9.37 -9.86
CA VAL A 62 23.35 -9.93 -11.04
C VAL A 62 23.31 -8.93 -12.23
N GLY A 63 23.65 -7.66 -12.01
CA GLY A 63 23.77 -6.65 -13.07
C GLY A 63 22.43 -6.09 -13.56
N VAL A 64 21.37 -6.21 -12.76
CA VAL A 64 20.02 -5.76 -13.12
C VAL A 64 19.86 -4.28 -12.78
N ARG A 65 19.41 -3.46 -13.74
CA ARG A 65 19.15 -2.03 -13.53
C ARG A 65 17.79 -1.83 -12.84
N SER A 66 17.75 -2.10 -11.53
CA SER A 66 16.56 -1.93 -10.70
C SER A 66 16.30 -0.47 -10.37
N THR A 67 15.02 -0.09 -10.23
CA THR A 67 14.56 1.27 -9.85
C THR A 67 15.14 1.71 -8.49
N ALA A 68 15.57 0.74 -7.68
CA ALA A 68 16.32 0.92 -6.43
C ALA A 68 17.63 1.72 -6.61
N LEU A 69 18.28 1.63 -7.78
CA LEU A 69 19.49 2.39 -8.08
C LEU A 69 19.19 3.87 -8.42
N ARG A 70 17.97 4.17 -8.88
CA ARG A 70 17.56 5.52 -9.32
C ARG A 70 17.00 6.38 -8.18
N PHE A 71 16.47 5.76 -7.12
CA PHE A 71 15.93 6.45 -5.94
C PHE A 71 16.87 6.48 -4.74
N ALA A 72 18.11 5.98 -4.87
CA ALA A 72 19.03 5.67 -3.79
C ALA A 72 19.18 6.76 -2.69
N ASP A 73 19.15 8.05 -3.04
CA ASP A 73 19.30 9.15 -2.06
C ASP A 73 17.98 9.73 -1.53
N SER A 74 16.85 9.53 -2.22
CA SER A 74 15.54 10.10 -1.85
C SER A 74 14.53 9.06 -1.35
N THR A 75 14.90 7.78 -1.24
CA THR A 75 13.99 6.70 -0.83
C THR A 75 13.19 7.03 0.43
N LYS A 76 13.84 7.60 1.45
CA LYS A 76 13.15 7.97 2.71
C LYS A 76 11.99 8.92 2.48
N GLU A 77 12.13 9.89 1.57
CA GLU A 77 11.07 10.85 1.25
C GLU A 77 9.91 10.18 0.53
N TRP A 78 10.21 9.27 -0.41
CA TRP A 78 9.20 8.51 -1.15
C TRP A 78 8.43 7.53 -0.27
N ILE A 79 9.12 6.78 0.59
CA ILE A 79 8.48 5.90 1.59
C ILE A 79 7.60 6.71 2.53
N THR A 80 8.08 7.86 3.00
CA THR A 80 7.30 8.75 3.87
C THR A 80 6.06 9.28 3.14
N GLY A 81 6.19 9.69 1.89
CA GLY A 81 5.08 10.15 1.05
C GLY A 81 4.03 9.06 0.83
N PHE A 82 4.44 7.83 0.48
CA PHE A 82 3.53 6.69 0.33
C PHE A 82 2.89 6.29 1.66
N GLY A 83 3.62 6.37 2.77
CA GLY A 83 3.09 6.11 4.12
C GLY A 83 2.01 7.11 4.51
N ILE A 84 2.24 8.41 4.28
CA ILE A 84 1.25 9.46 4.52
C ILE A 84 0.02 9.26 3.63
N ALA A 85 0.22 8.95 2.34
CA ALA A 85 -0.88 8.69 1.41
C ALA A 85 -1.69 7.44 1.81
N CYS A 86 -1.03 6.40 2.31
CA CYS A 86 -1.66 5.19 2.83
C CYS A 86 -2.56 5.51 4.02
N ILE A 87 -2.02 6.17 5.05
CA ILE A 87 -2.76 6.54 6.27
C ILE A 87 -3.88 7.52 5.95
N GLY A 88 -3.65 8.51 5.09
CA GLY A 88 -4.65 9.49 4.68
C GLY A 88 -5.83 8.85 3.94
N SER A 89 -5.55 7.96 2.99
CA SER A 89 -6.60 7.27 2.22
C SER A 89 -7.41 6.32 3.10
N LEU A 90 -6.74 5.67 4.05
CA LEU A 90 -7.38 4.80 5.03
C LEU A 90 -8.28 5.57 6.01
N ALA A 91 -7.79 6.69 6.54
CA ALA A 91 -8.55 7.55 7.43
C ALA A 91 -9.78 8.16 6.74
N TYR A 92 -9.63 8.56 5.47
CA TYR A 92 -10.72 9.06 4.65
C TYR A 92 -11.80 7.99 4.40
N SER A 93 -11.40 6.75 4.07
CA SER A 93 -12.32 5.61 3.95
C SER A 93 -13.11 5.38 5.25
N GLY A 94 -12.42 5.40 6.40
CA GLY A 94 -13.05 5.26 7.72
C GLY A 94 -14.07 6.35 8.02
N PHE A 95 -13.72 7.60 7.74
CA PHE A 95 -14.62 8.74 7.90
C PHE A 95 -15.88 8.59 7.04
N CYS A 96 -15.74 8.25 5.77
CA CYS A 96 -16.87 8.02 4.85
C CYS A 96 -17.74 6.82 5.29
N ALA A 97 -17.14 5.79 5.89
CA ALA A 97 -17.86 4.63 6.40
C ALA A 97 -18.58 4.89 7.74
N ASN A 98 -18.44 6.08 8.34
CA ASN A 98 -18.90 6.39 9.70
C ASN A 98 -18.28 5.48 10.78
N ILE A 99 -17.16 4.83 10.45
CA ILE A 99 -16.39 4.00 11.35
C ILE A 99 -15.32 4.94 11.90
N GLY A 100 -15.54 5.51 13.09
CA GLY A 100 -14.66 6.53 13.66
C GLY A 100 -13.17 6.17 13.50
N ALA A 101 -12.32 7.18 13.24
CA ALA A 101 -10.91 6.99 12.88
C ALA A 101 -10.14 6.04 13.81
N PHE A 102 -10.55 5.95 15.08
CA PHE A 102 -9.98 5.07 16.10
C PHE A 102 -10.20 3.58 15.83
N SER A 103 -11.35 3.17 15.26
CA SER A 103 -11.62 1.77 14.92
C SER A 103 -10.77 1.28 13.75
N VAL A 104 -10.45 2.16 12.80
CA VAL A 104 -9.63 1.81 11.63
C VAL A 104 -8.17 1.58 12.04
N SER A 105 -7.65 2.39 12.96
CA SER A 105 -6.32 2.19 13.55
C SER A 105 -6.23 0.90 14.38
N CYS A 106 -7.26 0.59 15.17
CA CYS A 106 -7.33 -0.66 15.94
C CYS A 106 -7.47 -1.91 15.06
N SER A 107 -8.21 -1.83 13.95
CA SER A 107 -8.38 -2.93 13.00
C SER A 107 -7.08 -3.26 12.23
N TRP A 108 -6.23 -2.27 12.02
CA TRP A 108 -4.89 -2.47 11.45
C TRP A 108 -3.92 -3.13 12.43
N LEU A 109 -3.99 -2.75 13.71
CA LEU A 109 -3.18 -3.39 14.76
C LEU A 109 -3.63 -4.83 15.04
N SER A 110 -4.92 -5.15 14.87
CA SER A 110 -5.41 -6.54 15.00
C SER A 110 -5.02 -7.39 13.79
N ALA A 111 -5.00 -6.81 12.60
CA ALA A 111 -4.45 -7.47 11.41
C ALA A 111 -2.94 -7.76 11.51
N LEU A 112 -2.20 -6.98 12.32
CA LEU A 112 -0.79 -7.21 12.64
C LEU A 112 -0.59 -8.24 13.78
N GLY A 113 -1.66 -8.82 14.34
CA GLY A 113 -1.58 -9.87 15.35
C GLY A 113 -1.13 -9.39 16.74
N LEU A 114 -1.33 -8.11 17.07
CA LEU A 114 -0.94 -7.54 18.37
C LEU A 114 -2.00 -7.68 19.49
N TYR A 115 -3.01 -8.54 19.30
CA TYR A 115 -3.99 -8.92 20.33
C TYR A 115 -4.36 -10.40 20.21
#